data_AF-A0A0C3EWU3-F1
#
_entry.id   AF-A0A0C3EWU3-F1
#
_cell.length_a   1.000
_cell.length_b   1.000
_cell.length_c   1.000
_cell.angle_alpha   90.00
_cell.angle_beta   90.00
_cell.angle_gamma   90.00
#
_symmetry.space_group_name_H-M   'P 1'
#
loop_
_entity.id
_entity.type
_entity.pdbx_description
1 polymer ?
#
loop_
_entity_poly.entity_id
_entity_poly.type
_entity_poly.pdbx_seq_one_letter_code
_entity_poly.pdbx_strand_id
1 'polypeptide(L)'
;NQSPAITDANAPFDDPDTDAILRSSDNVDFRVFRHFLSYASPVLRTVFALPQVSQGDNSNETKDGLPIIQVSEESKTLGRLL
;
A
#
# COMPACT_ATOMS: atom_id res chain seq x y z
N ASN A 1 2.46 0.58 -25.15
CA ASN A 1 1.88 1.28 -23.99
C ASN A 1 1.13 0.27 -23.15
N GLN A 2 1.84 -0.47 -22.30
CA GLN A 2 1.24 -1.42 -21.37
C GLN A 2 1.48 -0.84 -19.99
N SER A 3 0.41 -0.43 -19.32
CA SER A 3 0.47 -0.14 -17.87
C SER A 3 1.09 -1.37 -17.20
N PRO A 4 2.08 -1.23 -16.29
CA PRO A 4 2.65 -2.39 -15.63
C PRO A 4 1.52 -3.18 -14.96
N ALA A 5 1.52 -4.50 -15.11
CA ALA A 5 0.56 -5.33 -14.40
C ALA A 5 0.81 -5.18 -12.90
N ILE A 6 -0.25 -4.93 -12.13
CA ILE A 6 -0.19 -4.94 -10.66
C ILE A 6 0.09 -6.37 -10.21
N THR A 7 1.01 -6.54 -9.27
CA THR A 7 1.37 -7.85 -8.68
C THR A 7 1.36 -7.80 -7.16
N ASP A 8 1.13 -8.94 -6.52
CA ASP A 8 1.24 -9.07 -5.07
C ASP A 8 2.67 -9.35 -4.60
N ALA A 9 3.06 -8.74 -3.48
CA ALA A 9 4.28 -9.10 -2.78
C ALA A 9 4.17 -10.52 -2.21
N ASN A 10 5.32 -11.20 -2.09
CA ASN A 10 5.39 -12.50 -1.40
C ASN A 10 5.45 -12.32 0.12
N ALA A 11 5.48 -13.43 0.85
CA ALA A 11 5.76 -13.45 2.28
C ALA A 11 6.95 -12.57 2.67
N PRO A 12 6.81 -11.77 3.76
CA PRO A 12 5.73 -11.79 4.75
C PRO A 12 4.53 -10.85 4.45
N PHE A 13 4.38 -10.35 3.22
CA PHE A 13 3.40 -9.30 2.86
C PHE A 13 2.19 -9.81 2.06
N ASP A 14 1.89 -11.11 2.18
CA ASP A 14 0.78 -11.81 1.52
C ASP A 14 -0.33 -12.24 2.50
N ASP A 15 -0.28 -11.77 3.75
CA ASP A 15 -1.23 -12.17 4.80
C ASP A 15 -2.65 -11.59 4.57
N PRO A 16 -3.70 -12.45 4.48
CA PRO A 16 -5.06 -12.00 4.22
C PRO A 16 -5.70 -11.24 5.39
N ASP A 17 -5.24 -11.41 6.64
CA ASP A 17 -5.82 -10.82 7.86
C ASP A 17 -5.41 -9.35 8.11
N THR A 18 -4.74 -8.74 7.13
CA THR A 18 -4.27 -7.35 7.13
C THR A 18 -5.39 -6.32 6.93
N ASP A 19 -5.11 -5.04 7.24
CA ASP A 19 -6.11 -3.97 7.23
C ASP A 19 -5.80 -2.80 6.27
N ALA A 20 -4.75 -2.94 5.45
CA ALA A 20 -4.42 -2.05 4.33
C ALA A 20 -3.45 -2.68 3.34
N ILE A 21 -3.40 -2.09 2.15
CA ILE A 21 -2.43 -2.42 1.10
C ILE A 21 -1.62 -1.16 0.77
N LEU A 22 -0.29 -1.26 0.84
CA LEU A 22 0.61 -0.25 0.29
C LEU A 22 0.97 -0.67 -1.12
N ARG A 23 0.70 0.16 -2.12
CA ARG A 23 1.12 -0.07 -3.50
C ARG A 23 2.35 0.76 -3.81
N SER A 24 3.41 0.08 -4.21
CA SER A 24 4.66 0.71 -4.64
C SER A 24 4.53 1.42 -5.99
N SER A 25 5.48 2.30 -6.32
CA SER A 25 5.49 3.01 -7.60
C SER A 25 5.69 2.10 -8.83
N ASP A 26 6.21 0.89 -8.62
CA ASP A 26 6.33 -0.19 -9.60
C ASP A 26 5.14 -1.17 -9.58
N ASN A 27 4.03 -0.81 -8.94
CA ASN A 27 2.76 -1.55 -8.88
C ASN A 27 2.81 -2.90 -8.15
N VAL A 28 3.59 -2.99 -7.07
CA VAL A 28 3.60 -4.15 -6.18
C VAL A 28 2.77 -3.84 -4.93
N ASP A 29 1.79 -4.69 -4.64
CA ASP A 29 0.90 -4.60 -3.49
C ASP A 29 1.49 -5.31 -2.28
N PHE A 30 1.70 -4.58 -1.18
CA PHE A 30 2.15 -5.11 0.12
C PHE A 30 0.99 -5.08 1.10
N ARG A 31 0.56 -6.26 1.57
CA ARG A 31 -0.45 -6.36 2.63
C ARG A 31 0.19 -6.05 3.98
N VAL A 32 -0.38 -5.09 4.71
CA VAL A 32 0.21 -4.58 5.94
C VAL A 32 -0.84 -4.31 7.01
N PHE A 33 -0.38 -4.28 8.26
CA PHE A 33 -1.15 -3.80 9.40
C PHE A 33 -0.86 -2.31 9.65
N ARG A 34 -1.83 -1.44 9.37
CA ARG A 34 -1.72 0.01 9.57
C ARG A 34 -1.32 0.36 11.00
N HIS A 35 -1.81 -0.38 11.99
CA HIS A 35 -1.54 -0.09 13.39
C HIS A 35 -0.05 -0.19 13.73
N PHE A 36 0.62 -1.27 13.30
CA PHE A 36 2.05 -1.47 13.54
C PHE A 36 2.89 -0.41 12.83
N LEU A 37 2.59 -0.13 11.55
CA LEU A 37 3.32 0.88 10.78
C LEU A 37 3.09 2.31 11.29
N SER A 38 1.87 2.63 11.72
CA SER A 38 1.57 3.91 12.37
C SER A 38 2.35 4.06 13.68
N TYR A 39 2.46 2.98 14.46
CA TYR A 39 3.23 2.96 15.71
C TYR A 39 4.73 3.16 15.45
N ALA A 40 5.29 2.45 14.46
CA ALA A 40 6.70 2.52 14.11
C ALA A 40 7.11 3.85 13.43
N SER A 41 6.21 4.49 12.69
CA SER A 41 6.51 5.69 11.90
C SER A 41 5.39 6.75 11.98
N PRO A 42 5.68 7.93 12.56
CA PRO A 42 4.75 9.08 12.53
C PRO A 42 4.40 9.54 11.10
N VAL A 43 5.32 9.32 10.14
CA VAL A 43 5.08 9.63 8.72
C VAL A 43 3.99 8.72 8.18
N LEU A 44 4.11 7.40 8.38
CA LEU A 44 3.10 6.44 7.91
C LEU A 44 1.76 6.65 8.61
N ARG A 45 1.75 6.98 9.90
CA ARG A 45 0.53 7.37 10.62
C ARG A 45 -0.20 8.52 9.93
N THR A 46 0.54 9.51 9.45
CA THR A 46 -0.04 10.65 8.73
C THR A 46 -0.59 10.21 7.38
N VAL A 47 0.17 9.43 6.61
CA VAL A 47 -0.28 8.89 5.32
C VAL A 47 -1.59 8.10 5.47
N PHE A 48 -1.70 7.23 6.47
CA PHE A 48 -2.93 6.46 6.75
C PHE A 48 -4.12 7.32 7.19
N ALA A 49 -3.87 8.50 7.75
CA ALA A 49 -4.93 9.41 8.22
C ALA A 49 -5.43 10.37 7.14
N LEU A 50 -4.66 10.55 6.05
CA LEU A 50 -5.04 11.44 4.96
C LEU A 50 -6.10 10.76 4.07
N PRO A 51 -7.16 11.50 3.67
CA PRO A 51 -8.05 11.04 2.61
C PRO A 51 -7.22 10.91 1.32
N GLN A 52 -7.07 9.70 0.82
CA GLN A 52 -6.30 9.44 -0.39
C GLN A 52 -7.10 9.96 -1.59
N VAL A 53 -6.82 11.18 -2.02
CA VAL A 53 -7.46 11.80 -3.19
C VAL A 53 -6.70 11.32 -4.43
N SER A 54 -7.11 10.19 -4.99
CA SER A 54 -6.60 9.75 -6.29
C SER A 54 -6.94 10.81 -7.33
N GLN A 55 -5.92 11.38 -7.98
CA GLN A 55 -6.13 12.33 -9.07
C GLN A 55 -6.76 11.62 -10.26
N GLY A 56 -8.07 11.82 -10.44
CA GLY A 56 -8.83 11.32 -11.58
C GLY A 56 -9.55 10.01 -11.27
N ASP A 57 -10.87 10.10 -11.28
CA ASP A 57 -11.85 9.03 -11.03
C ASP A 57 -12.14 8.65 -9.56
N ASN A 58 -13.42 8.74 -9.23
CA ASN A 58 -13.99 8.60 -7.89
C ASN A 58 -14.04 7.12 -7.46
N SER A 59 -12.88 6.50 -7.31
CA SER A 59 -12.77 5.23 -6.62
C SER A 59 -11.61 5.31 -5.64
N ASN A 60 -11.96 5.36 -4.36
CA ASN A 60 -11.07 4.96 -3.29
C ASN A 60 -10.68 3.51 -3.60
N GLU A 61 -9.57 3.29 -4.29
CA GLU A 61 -9.25 1.97 -4.85
C GLU A 61 -9.14 0.98 -3.71
N THR A 62 -9.92 -0.10 -3.77
CA THR A 62 -9.91 -1.14 -2.77
C THR A 62 -9.64 -2.48 -3.41
N LYS A 63 -8.84 -3.31 -2.75
CA LYS A 63 -8.60 -4.70 -3.12
C LYS A 63 -8.96 -5.58 -1.92
N ASP A 64 -9.83 -6.57 -2.16
CA ASP A 64 -10.40 -7.44 -1.11
C ASP A 64 -11.12 -6.68 0.01
N GLY A 65 -11.69 -5.51 -0.30
CA GLY A 65 -12.30 -4.62 0.70
C GLY A 65 -11.29 -3.84 1.57
N LEU A 66 -9.99 -3.97 1.30
CA LEU A 66 -8.93 -3.21 1.94
C LEU A 66 -8.61 -1.93 1.15
N PRO A 67 -8.34 -0.80 1.83
CA PRO A 67 -7.90 0.42 1.16
C PRO A 67 -6.48 0.23 0.58
N ILE A 68 -6.30 0.70 -0.64
CA ILE A 68 -4.99 0.74 -1.30
C ILE A 68 -4.44 2.16 -1.16
N ILE A 69 -3.18 2.25 -0.75
CA ILE A 69 -2.48 3.50 -0.56
C ILE A 69 -1.27 3.50 -1.47
N GLN A 70 -1.30 4.38 -2.46
CA GLN A 70 -0.20 4.54 -3.39
C GLN A 70 0.95 5.27 -2.69
N VAL A 71 2.14 4.69 -2.74
CA VAL A 71 3.38 5.30 -2.22
C VAL A 71 4.37 5.55 -3.36
N SER A 72 5.34 6.43 -3.13
CA SER A 72 6.32 6.80 -4.16
C SER A 72 7.50 5.82 -4.23
N GLU A 73 7.70 5.06 -3.16
CA GLU A 73 8.75 4.07 -2.98
C GLU A 73 8.57 2.85 -3.88
N GLU A 74 9.68 2.34 -4.42
CA GLU A 74 9.71 1.08 -5.17
C GLU A 74 9.58 -0.14 -4.25
N SER A 75 9.13 -1.27 -4.79
CA SER A 75 8.96 -2.54 -4.08
C SER A 75 10.20 -2.99 -3.31
N LYS A 76 11.40 -2.82 -3.90
CA LYS A 76 12.68 -3.17 -3.27
C LYS A 76 12.99 -2.32 -2.04
N THR A 77 12.58 -1.05 -2.05
CA THR A 77 12.77 -0.14 -0.92
C THR A 77 11.76 -0.46 0.17
N LEU A 78 10.49 -0.67 -0.17
CA LEU A 78 9.46 -1.08 0.78
C LEU A 78 9.78 -2.42 1.46
N GLY A 79 10.22 -3.43 0.71
CA GLY A 79 10.59 -4.73 1.28
C GLY A 79 11.80 -4.72 2.22
N ARG A 80 12.49 -3.58 2.36
CA ARG A 80 13.54 -3.38 3.38
C ARG A 80 13.07 -2.54 4.57
N LEU A 81 12.03 -1.74 4.38
CA LEU A 81 11.49 -0.83 5.40
C LEU A 81 10.39 -1.49 6.22
N LEU A 82 9.62 -2.37 5.59
CA LEU A 82 8.55 -3.18 6.18
C LEU A 82 9.12 -4.50 6.73
#